data_AF-A0A9Q1BS76-F1
#
_entry.id   AF-A0A9Q1BS76-F1
#
_cell.length_a   1.000
_cell.length_b   1.000
_cell.length_c   1.000
_cell.angle_alpha   90.00
_cell.angle_beta   90.00
_cell.angle_gamma   90.00
#
_symmetry.space_group_name_H-M   'P 1'
#
loop_
_entity.id
_entity.type
_entity.pdbx_description
1 polymer ?
#
loop_
_entity_poly.entity_id
_entity_poly.type
_entity_poly.pdbx_seq_one_letter_code
_entity_poly.pdbx_strand_id
1 'polypeptide(L)' 'MKNSAFLGDFNARVGTNHEVWSTCLDYHGTGKLKENSQRLLELCYARELCVSNTTSSTKTNTVSWMQDRWK' A
#
# COMPACT_ATOMS: atom_id res chain seq x y z
N MET A 1 21.44 -8.88 11.35
CA MET A 1 19.97 -8.83 11.15
C MET A 1 19.70 -8.67 9.67
N LYS A 2 18.75 -9.43 9.11
CA LYS A 2 18.37 -9.32 7.68
C LYS A 2 17.07 -8.52 7.60
N ASN A 3 17.08 -7.44 6.84
CA ASN A 3 15.89 -6.63 6.57
C ASN A 3 15.36 -7.03 5.18
N SER A 4 14.07 -7.32 5.08
CA SER A 4 13.42 -7.72 3.83
C SER A 4 12.49 -6.61 3.36
N ALA A 5 12.59 -6.24 2.08
CA ALA A 5 11.73 -5.26 1.44
C ALA A 5 11.14 -5.86 0.17
N PHE A 6 9.85 -5.65 -0.04
CA PHE A 6 9.15 -6.00 -1.28
C PHE A 6 8.78 -4.70 -1.99
N LEU A 7 9.28 -4.52 -3.20
CA LEU A 7 9.03 -3.33 -4.03
C LEU A 7 8.37 -3.76 -5.32
N GLY A 8 7.28 -3.09 -5.69
CA GLY A 8 6.54 -3.39 -6.91
C GLY A 8 5.27 -2.56 -7.00
N ASP A 9 4.63 -2.60 -8.17
CA ASP A 9 3.28 -2.06 -8.33
C ASP A 9 2.26 -3.09 -7.88
N PHE A 10 1.74 -2.91 -6.66
CA PHE A 10 0.70 -3.77 -6.10
C PHE A 10 -0.72 -3.38 -6.57
N ASN A 11 -0.86 -2.28 -7.32
CA ASN A 11 -2.13 -1.72 -7.76
C ASN A 11 -3.18 -1.62 -6.63
N ALA A 12 -2.71 -1.27 -5.42
CA ALA A 12 -3.47 -1.24 -4.19
C ALA A 12 -3.52 0.20 -3.64
N ARG A 13 -4.71 0.67 -3.28
CA ARG A 13 -4.91 1.93 -2.55
C ARG A 13 -5.09 1.62 -1.08
N VAL A 14 -4.20 2.10 -0.24
CA VAL A 14 -4.14 1.76 1.17
C VAL A 14 -4.86 2.85 1.94
N GLY A 15 -5.97 2.53 2.61
CA GLY A 15 -6.81 3.54 3.25
C GLY A 15 -6.16 4.22 4.46
N THR A 16 -6.84 5.22 5.03
CA THR A 16 -6.35 6.04 6.15
C THR A 16 -6.54 5.40 7.53
N ASN A 17 -6.98 4.14 7.61
CA ASN A 17 -7.43 3.54 8.87
C ASN A 17 -6.25 3.01 9.69
N HIS A 18 -5.36 3.91 10.10
CA HIS A 18 -4.16 3.61 10.88
C HIS A 18 -4.49 3.03 12.26
N GLU A 19 -5.68 3.32 12.82
CA GLU A 19 -6.11 2.77 14.11
C GLU A 19 -6.25 1.24 14.08
N VAL A 20 -6.69 0.70 12.94
CA VAL A 20 -6.87 -0.75 12.74
C VAL A 20 -5.57 -1.43 12.33
N TRP A 21 -4.69 -0.73 11.61
CA TRP A 21 -3.48 -1.28 11.00
C TRP A 21 -2.20 -0.58 11.48
N SER A 22 -2.14 -0.24 12.77
CA SER A 22 -1.10 0.64 13.35
C SER A 22 0.34 0.12 13.23
N THR A 23 0.52 -1.19 13.00
CA THR A 23 1.84 -1.81 12.78
C THR A 23 2.32 -1.71 11.33
N CYS A 24 1.43 -1.44 10.38
CA CYS A 24 1.72 -1.52 8.94
C CYS A 24 1.42 -0.22 8.19
N LEU A 25 0.48 0.58 8.70
CA LEU A 25 -0.06 1.78 8.10
C LEU A 25 0.30 2.99 8.94
N ASP A 26 0.82 4.01 8.26
CA ASP A 26 1.12 5.30 8.85
C ASP A 26 0.06 6.34 8.42
N TYR A 27 0.09 7.53 9.01
CA TYR A 27 -0.99 8.52 8.95
C TYR A 27 -1.35 8.99 7.53
N HIS A 28 -0.49 8.79 6.54
CA HIS A 28 -0.70 9.25 5.17
C HIS A 28 -1.26 8.18 4.21
N GLY A 29 -2.00 7.19 4.72
CA GLY A 29 -2.83 6.34 3.86
C GLY A 29 -3.73 7.15 2.91
N THR A 30 -3.95 6.68 1.68
CA THR A 30 -4.80 7.37 0.69
C THR A 30 -5.82 6.44 0.03
N GLY A 31 -7.05 6.92 -0.06
CA GLY A 31 -8.13 6.28 -0.80
C GLY A 31 -8.96 5.26 0.00
N LYS A 32 -9.96 4.68 -0.67
CA LYS A 32 -10.82 3.64 -0.08
C LYS A 32 -10.12 2.29 -0.12
N LEU A 33 -10.10 1.59 1.01
CA LEU A 33 -9.64 0.21 1.08
C LEU A 33 -10.46 -0.67 0.12
N LYS A 34 -9.77 -1.42 -0.75
CA LYS A 34 -10.36 -2.42 -1.65
C LYS A 34 -9.82 -3.80 -1.29
N GLU A 35 -10.37 -4.86 -1.89
CA GLU A 35 -9.96 -6.24 -1.62
C GLU A 35 -8.46 -6.48 -1.83
N ASN A 36 -7.88 -6.02 -2.94
CA ASN A 36 -6.42 -6.15 -3.18
C ASN A 36 -5.59 -5.40 -2.12
N SER A 37 -6.08 -4.24 -1.69
CA SER A 37 -5.46 -3.45 -0.63
C SER A 37 -5.54 -4.15 0.72
N GLN A 38 -6.66 -4.81 1.02
CA GLN A 38 -6.83 -5.59 2.24
C GLN A 38 -5.89 -6.78 2.26
N ARG A 39 -5.79 -7.56 1.16
CA ARG A 39 -4.85 -8.67 1.06
C ARG A 39 -3.40 -8.23 1.24
N LEU A 40 -3.04 -7.06 0.70
CA LEU A 40 -1.72 -6.46 0.90
C LEU A 40 -1.49 -6.12 2.38
N LEU A 41 -2.47 -5.51 3.05
CA LEU A 41 -2.38 -5.17 4.47
C LEU A 41 -2.30 -6.40 5.37
N GLU A 42 -3.10 -7.44 5.10
CA GLU A 42 -3.04 -8.71 5.82
C GLU A 42 -1.67 -9.37 5.69
N LEU A 43 -1.08 -9.34 4.49
CA LEU A 43 0.29 -9.83 4.26
C LEU A 43 1.31 -9.01 5.05
N CYS A 44 1.22 -7.68 4.99
CA CYS A 44 2.11 -6.78 5.72
C CYS A 44 2.00 -7.01 7.23
N TYR A 45 0.79 -7.16 7.75
CA TYR A 45 0.52 -7.42 9.16
C TYR A 45 1.09 -8.76 9.63
N ALA A 46 0.84 -9.83 8.86
CA ALA A 46 1.36 -11.16 9.16
C ALA A 46 2.90 -11.26 9.12
N ARG A 47 3.58 -10.29 8.50
CA ARG A 47 5.03 -10.26 8.32
C ARG A 47 5.71 -9.08 9.02
N GLU A 48 4.96 -8.30 9.81
CA GLU A 48 5.44 -7.10 10.49
C GLU A 48 6.13 -6.10 9.53
N LEU A 49 5.57 -5.96 8.33
CA LEU A 49 6.05 -5.04 7.29
C LEU A 49 5.28 -3.72 7.32
N CYS A 50 6.00 -2.62 7.12
CA CYS A 50 5.44 -1.28 7.00
C CYS A 50 5.25 -0.90 5.52
N VAL A 51 4.12 -0.28 5.19
CA VAL A 51 3.85 0.26 3.86
C VAL A 51 4.46 1.67 3.75
N SER A 52 5.67 1.77 3.18
CA SER A 52 6.41 3.04 3.10
C SER A 52 5.70 4.15 2.30
N ASN A 53 4.77 3.80 1.40
CA ASN A 53 4.04 4.80 0.64
C ASN A 53 3.03 5.59 1.49
N THR A 54 2.73 5.11 2.70
CA THR A 54 1.87 5.82 3.67
C THR A 54 2.67 6.58 4.73
N THR A 55 4.00 6.46 4.73
CA THR A 55 4.90 7.18 5.65
C THR A 55 5.46 8.46 5.04
N SER A 56 5.29 8.66 3.73
CA SER A 56 5.77 9.85 3.02
C SER A 56 4.59 10.72 2.59
N SER A 57 4.61 12.01 2.97
CA SER A 57 3.66 13.03 2.49
C SER A 57 3.86 13.40 1.01
N THR A 58 4.64 12.64 0.25
CA THR A 58 4.80 12.87 -1.18
C THR A 58 3.47 12.57 -1.88
N LYS A 59 2.98 13.54 -2.68
CA LYS A 59 1.73 13.38 -3.44
C LYS A 59 1.75 12.04 -4.17
N THR A 60 0.79 11.18 -3.86
CA THR A 60 0.54 9.95 -4.60
C THR A 60 0.19 10.34 -6.03
N ASN A 61 1.19 10.37 -6.91
CA ASN A 61 0.95 10.52 -8.33
C ASN A 61 0.16 9.29 -8.75
N THR A 62 -1.12 9.47 -9.04
CA THR A 62 -1.96 8.40 -9.59
C THR A 62 -1.45 8.13 -11.00
N VAL A 63 -0.45 7.27 -11.14
CA VAL A 63 0.00 6.82 -12.45
C VAL A 63 -0.99 5.77 -12.93
N SER A 64 -1.94 6.19 -13.77
CA SER A 64 -2.71 5.25 -14.57
C SER A 64 -1.78 4.75 -15.67
N TRP A 65 -1.30 3.51 -15.54
CA TRP A 65 -0.73 2.83 -16.69
C TRP A 65 -1.86 2.64 -17.71
N MET A 66 -1.81 3.43 -18.79
CA MET A 66 -2.61 3.18 -19.98
C MET A 66 -2.11 1.87 -20.57
N GLN A 67 -2.72 0.76 -20.18
CA GLN A 67 -2.48 -0.50 -20.84
C GLN A 67 -3.16 -0.42 -22.21
N ASP A 68 -2.37 -0.41 -23.28
CA ASP A 68 -2.90 -0.58 -24.62
C ASP A 68 -3.70 -1.88 -24.64
N ARG A 69 -5.02 -1.74 -24.69
CA ARG A 69 -5.94 -2.83 -24.97
C ARG A 69 -5.75 -3.14 -26.45
N TRP A 70 -4.77 -3.99 -26.76
CA TRP A 70 -4.59 -4.54 -28.09
C TRP A 70 -5.97 -5.04 -28.59
N LYS A 71 -6.36 -4.57 -29.79
CA LYS A 71 -7.65 -4.87 -30.44
C LYS A 71 -7.70 -6.30 -30.95
#